data_AF-A0A817XFQ3-F1
#
_entry.id   AF-A0A817XFQ3-F1
#
_cell.length_a   1.000
_cell.length_b   1.000
_cell.length_c   1.000
_cell.angle_alpha   90.00
_cell.angle_beta   90.00
_cell.angle_gamma   90.00
#
_symmetry.space_group_name_H-M   'P 1'
#
loop_
_entity.id
_entity.type
_entity.pdbx_description
1 polymer ?
#
loop_
_entity_poly.entity_id
_entity_poly.type
_entity_poly.pdbx_seq_one_letter_code
_entity_poly.pdbx_strand_id
1 'polypeptide(L)'
;IFTQGKGIIMGANDRLVKMEIDYSSVVDQKLKECDEIMKDTIKLIEVLDRLLPLEKQTRTAADTISTGRVLVAIIKYCYQAKQWEQMNEHIVTLSKRRSQLKQAITKMVQEAYELVEKTPDLDTKLKLIETLRTVTTGKIFVENERARLTKKLADIYESQGKTKEAAEILQELQVETYGTMDRREKLKFLLEQMRLCLAKHDYIRTQIISKKINIKAFEDESSYDLKLKYYELRIQMDLHDKNYFDACQHYKHYYDTPRIKQDEEKMKQSLKYVVLYLALSPYNNEQSGVWQEVESAANEVVPACLPTQNHAFYEFPQMFRKDIVLLVETC
;
A
#
# COMPACT_ATOMS: atom_id res chain seq x y z
N ILE A 1 -9.22 7.88 -34.42
CA ILE A 1 -9.71 7.60 -35.78
C ILE A 1 -9.98 6.09 -35.84
N PHE A 2 -11.25 5.72 -35.79
CA PHE A 2 -11.73 4.35 -35.97
C PHE A 2 -11.55 3.97 -37.45
N THR A 3 -10.86 2.88 -37.74
CA THR A 3 -10.86 2.24 -39.06
C THR A 3 -11.15 0.76 -38.90
N GLN A 4 -12.13 0.30 -39.67
CA GLN A 4 -12.54 -1.09 -39.82
C GLN A 4 -11.35 -2.01 -40.13
N GLY A 5 -11.36 -3.20 -39.53
CA GLY A 5 -10.50 -4.32 -39.92
C GLY A 5 -9.23 -4.47 -39.09
N LYS A 6 -9.23 -5.50 -38.24
CA LYS A 6 -8.10 -6.03 -37.45
C LYS A 6 -7.70 -5.17 -36.24
N GLY A 7 -8.37 -5.42 -35.10
CA GLY A 7 -7.90 -4.98 -33.80
C GLY A 7 -6.58 -5.65 -33.42
N ILE A 8 -5.46 -4.94 -33.62
CA ILE A 8 -4.15 -5.35 -33.12
C ILE A 8 -4.02 -4.79 -31.71
N ILE A 9 -3.83 -5.65 -30.71
CA ILE A 9 -3.50 -5.26 -29.34
C ILE A 9 -2.00 -5.48 -29.16
N MET A 10 -1.25 -4.41 -28.89
CA MET A 10 0.15 -4.54 -28.49
C MET A 10 0.23 -5.22 -27.12
N GLY A 11 0.81 -6.41 -27.08
CA GLY A 11 1.23 -7.06 -25.84
C GLY A 11 2.54 -6.45 -25.34
N ALA A 12 2.75 -6.44 -24.02
CA ALA A 12 3.98 -5.96 -23.38
C ALA A 12 5.26 -6.75 -23.73
N ASN A 13 5.17 -7.72 -24.64
CA ASN A 13 6.26 -8.39 -25.32
C ASN A 13 5.85 -8.44 -26.80
N ASP A 14 6.71 -8.01 -27.72
CA ASP A 14 6.55 -7.96 -29.19
C ASP A 14 6.16 -9.29 -29.86
N ARG A 15 5.03 -9.88 -29.46
CA ARG A 15 4.40 -11.04 -30.06
C ARG A 15 2.94 -10.70 -30.28
N LEU A 16 2.65 -10.34 -31.53
CA LEU A 16 1.31 -10.15 -32.07
C LEU A 16 0.46 -11.39 -31.79
N VAL A 17 -0.48 -11.29 -30.85
CA VAL A 17 -1.52 -12.33 -30.67
C VAL A 17 -2.53 -12.09 -31.78
N LYS A 18 -2.50 -12.93 -32.82
CA LYS A 18 -3.51 -12.95 -33.88
C LYS A 18 -4.88 -13.23 -33.25
N MET A 19 -5.79 -12.26 -33.28
CA MET A 19 -7.21 -12.54 -33.11
C MET A 19 -7.66 -13.32 -34.35
N GLU A 20 -8.10 -14.57 -34.18
CA GLU A 20 -8.52 -15.40 -35.32
C GLU A 20 -9.93 -15.03 -35.81
N ILE A 21 -10.83 -14.61 -34.91
CA ILE A 21 -12.20 -14.18 -35.23
C ILE A 21 -12.61 -13.07 -34.25
N ASP A 22 -13.01 -11.91 -34.77
CA ASP A 22 -13.50 -10.78 -33.98
C ASP A 22 -15.00 -10.94 -33.73
N TYR A 23 -15.38 -11.23 -32.50
CA TYR A 23 -16.78 -11.37 -32.08
C TYR A 23 -17.35 -10.07 -31.50
N SER A 24 -16.64 -8.95 -31.58
CA SER A 24 -17.02 -7.68 -30.93
C SER A 24 -18.44 -7.24 -31.30
N SER A 25 -18.83 -7.36 -32.58
CA SER A 25 -20.17 -6.96 -33.06
C SER A 25 -21.29 -7.87 -32.55
N VAL A 26 -21.04 -9.18 -32.45
CA VAL A 26 -22.00 -10.16 -31.93
C VAL A 26 -22.18 -9.98 -30.42
N VAL A 27 -21.07 -9.70 -29.72
CA VAL A 27 -21.10 -9.37 -28.30
C VAL A 27 -21.85 -8.06 -28.07
N ASP A 28 -21.63 -7.03 -28.88
CA ASP A 28 -22.34 -5.75 -28.74
C ASP A 28 -23.86 -5.89 -28.94
N GLN A 29 -24.29 -6.67 -29.93
CA GLN A 29 -25.72 -6.93 -30.15
C GLN A 29 -26.34 -7.71 -28.99
N LYS A 30 -25.69 -8.82 -28.57
CA LYS A 30 -26.18 -9.63 -27.46
C LYS A 30 -26.14 -8.90 -26.12
N LEU A 31 -25.16 -8.03 -25.88
CA LEU A 31 -25.12 -7.20 -24.69
C LEU A 31 -26.27 -6.20 -24.67
N LYS A 32 -26.63 -5.58 -25.81
CA LYS A 32 -27.81 -4.71 -25.88
C LYS A 32 -29.11 -5.47 -25.60
N GLU A 33 -29.26 -6.67 -26.16
CA GLU A 33 -30.41 -7.53 -25.86
C GLU A 33 -30.46 -7.89 -24.36
N CYS A 34 -29.31 -8.20 -23.76
CA CYS A 34 -29.19 -8.48 -22.33
C CYS A 34 -29.50 -7.24 -21.47
N ASP A 35 -29.07 -6.05 -21.90
CA ASP A 35 -29.39 -4.77 -21.24
C ASP A 35 -30.89 -4.47 -21.27
N GLU A 36 -31.58 -4.81 -22.36
CA GLU A 36 -33.04 -4.66 -22.44
C GLU A 36 -33.77 -5.65 -21.54
N ILE A 37 -33.33 -6.92 -21.50
CA ILE A 37 -33.89 -7.96 -20.63
C ILE A 37 -33.66 -7.63 -19.15
N MET A 38 -32.54 -6.96 -18.81
CA MET A 38 -32.20 -6.60 -17.43
C MET A 38 -33.00 -5.45 -16.84
N LYS A 39 -33.78 -4.72 -17.65
CA LYS A 39 -34.78 -3.79 -17.11
C LYS A 39 -35.79 -4.51 -16.22
N ASP A 40 -36.05 -5.79 -16.52
CA ASP A 40 -36.77 -6.71 -15.65
C ASP A 40 -35.76 -7.42 -14.73
N THR A 41 -35.53 -6.87 -13.53
CA THR A 41 -34.52 -7.37 -12.56
C THR A 41 -34.69 -8.86 -12.16
N ILE A 42 -35.82 -9.47 -12.51
CA ILE A 42 -36.20 -10.85 -12.18
C ILE A 42 -35.57 -11.88 -13.14
N LYS A 43 -35.06 -11.47 -14.33
CA LYS A 43 -34.55 -12.39 -15.37
C LYS A 43 -33.03 -12.58 -15.38
N LEU A 44 -32.36 -12.50 -14.22
CA LEU A 44 -30.90 -12.69 -14.14
C LEU A 44 -30.45 -14.03 -14.73
N ILE A 45 -31.15 -15.11 -14.42
CA ILE A 45 -30.81 -16.47 -14.87
C ILE A 45 -30.87 -16.56 -16.40
N GLU A 46 -31.90 -15.98 -17.04
CA GLU A 46 -32.06 -16.01 -18.50
C GLU A 46 -30.92 -15.29 -19.22
N VAL A 47 -30.46 -14.16 -18.67
CA VAL A 47 -29.33 -13.42 -19.23
C VAL A 47 -28.02 -14.17 -19.04
N LEU A 48 -27.81 -14.78 -17.87
CA LEU A 48 -26.63 -15.62 -17.62
C LEU A 48 -26.59 -16.83 -18.56
N ASP A 49 -27.73 -17.48 -18.81
CA ASP A 49 -27.84 -18.59 -19.75
C ASP A 49 -27.53 -18.19 -21.21
N ARG A 50 -27.72 -16.91 -21.57
CA ARG A 50 -27.31 -16.38 -22.88
C ARG A 50 -25.82 -15.97 -22.92
N LEU A 51 -25.28 -15.47 -21.82
CA LEU A 51 -23.89 -15.00 -21.72
C LEU A 51 -22.87 -16.12 -21.54
N LEU A 52 -23.20 -17.20 -20.82
CA LEU A 52 -22.28 -18.31 -20.57
C LEU A 52 -21.88 -19.09 -21.86
N PRO A 53 -22.80 -19.35 -22.81
CA PRO A 53 -22.43 -19.91 -24.12
C PRO A 53 -21.62 -18.93 -24.96
N LEU A 54 -21.94 -17.64 -24.89
CA LEU A 54 -21.20 -16.59 -25.60
C LEU A 54 -19.76 -16.50 -25.08
N GLU A 55 -19.55 -16.56 -23.76
CA GLU A 55 -18.23 -16.65 -23.14
C GLU A 55 -17.46 -17.86 -23.65
N LYS A 56 -18.11 -19.03 -23.74
CA LYS A 56 -17.48 -20.25 -24.26
C LYS A 56 -17.03 -20.05 -25.72
N GLN A 57 -17.86 -19.42 -26.54
CA GLN A 57 -17.55 -19.15 -27.95
C GLN A 57 -16.37 -18.19 -28.10
N THR A 58 -16.41 -17.02 -27.43
CA THR A 58 -15.35 -16.01 -27.52
C THR A 58 -14.04 -16.49 -26.91
N ARG A 59 -14.09 -17.30 -25.83
CA ARG A 59 -12.91 -17.93 -25.23
C ARG A 59 -12.28 -18.96 -26.15
N THR A 60 -13.08 -19.79 -26.80
CA THR A 60 -12.57 -20.81 -27.75
C THR A 60 -11.95 -20.15 -28.99
N ALA A 61 -12.47 -18.99 -29.39
CA ALA A 61 -11.92 -18.17 -30.47
C ALA A 61 -10.70 -17.31 -30.06
N ALA A 62 -10.23 -17.41 -28.82
CA ALA A 62 -9.12 -16.64 -28.26
C ALA A 62 -9.29 -15.10 -28.35
N ASP A 63 -10.53 -14.60 -28.45
CA ASP A 63 -10.82 -13.17 -28.48
C ASP A 63 -10.78 -12.59 -27.05
N THR A 64 -9.63 -12.03 -26.70
CA THR A 64 -9.35 -11.46 -25.37
C THR A 64 -10.23 -10.26 -25.03
N ILE A 65 -10.58 -9.43 -26.02
CA ILE A 65 -11.37 -8.21 -25.80
C ILE A 65 -12.81 -8.60 -25.54
N SER A 66 -13.40 -9.37 -26.44
CA SER A 66 -14.81 -9.78 -26.36
C SER A 66 -15.05 -10.64 -25.12
N THR A 67 -14.17 -11.60 -24.84
CA THR A 67 -14.29 -12.44 -23.63
C THR A 67 -14.21 -11.58 -22.37
N GLY A 68 -13.29 -10.61 -22.31
CA GLY A 68 -13.21 -9.68 -21.18
C GLY A 68 -14.49 -8.86 -20.99
N ARG A 69 -15.11 -8.38 -22.09
CA ARG A 69 -16.37 -7.63 -22.04
C ARG A 69 -17.54 -8.49 -21.55
N VAL A 70 -17.63 -9.75 -22.02
CA VAL A 70 -18.66 -10.70 -21.56
C VAL A 70 -18.51 -10.99 -20.06
N LEU A 71 -17.29 -11.23 -19.57
CA LEU A 71 -17.04 -11.45 -18.14
C LEU A 71 -17.42 -10.23 -17.30
N VAL A 72 -17.06 -9.02 -17.75
CA VAL A 72 -17.43 -7.76 -17.09
C VAL A 72 -18.95 -7.58 -17.06
N ALA A 73 -19.64 -7.91 -18.17
CA ALA A 73 -21.09 -7.82 -18.24
C ALA A 73 -21.78 -8.78 -17.27
N ILE A 74 -21.33 -10.03 -17.17
CA ILE A 74 -21.84 -11.01 -16.19
C ILE A 74 -21.78 -10.43 -14.77
N ILE A 75 -20.66 -9.82 -14.39
CA ILE A 75 -20.50 -9.20 -13.07
C ILE A 75 -21.44 -7.99 -12.90
N LYS A 76 -21.54 -7.11 -13.91
CA LYS A 76 -22.44 -5.95 -13.87
C LYS A 76 -23.90 -6.33 -13.70
N TYR A 77 -24.35 -7.37 -14.40
CA TYR A 77 -25.73 -7.84 -14.28
C TYR A 77 -26.00 -8.47 -12.92
N CYS A 78 -25.06 -9.24 -12.37
CA CYS A 78 -25.19 -9.77 -11.00
C CYS A 78 -25.27 -8.63 -9.97
N TYR A 79 -24.50 -7.55 -10.18
CA TYR A 79 -24.55 -6.34 -9.36
C TYR A 79 -25.90 -5.62 -9.47
N GLN A 80 -26.43 -5.42 -10.68
CA GLN A 80 -27.74 -4.78 -10.91
C GLN A 80 -28.89 -5.57 -10.26
N ALA A 81 -28.82 -6.90 -10.32
CA ALA A 81 -29.79 -7.78 -9.67
C ALA A 81 -29.62 -7.87 -8.14
N LYS A 82 -28.58 -7.24 -7.57
CA LYS A 82 -28.18 -7.31 -6.15
C LYS A 82 -27.92 -8.74 -5.65
N GLN A 83 -27.63 -9.69 -6.54
CA GLN A 83 -27.36 -11.09 -6.20
C GLN A 83 -25.85 -11.33 -6.05
N TRP A 84 -25.31 -10.89 -4.91
CA TRP A 84 -23.88 -10.95 -4.60
C TRP A 84 -23.33 -12.38 -4.45
N GLU A 85 -24.15 -13.32 -3.95
CA GLU A 85 -23.74 -14.72 -3.80
C GLU A 85 -23.51 -15.38 -5.16
N GLN A 86 -24.46 -15.23 -6.10
CA GLN A 86 -24.29 -15.73 -7.47
C GLN A 86 -23.10 -15.09 -8.18
N MET A 87 -22.85 -13.80 -7.92
CA MET A 87 -21.67 -13.13 -8.45
C MET A 87 -20.38 -13.82 -7.99
N ASN A 88 -20.27 -14.12 -6.70
CA ASN A 88 -19.09 -14.79 -6.13
C ASN A 88 -18.90 -16.19 -6.73
N GLU A 89 -19.97 -16.97 -6.85
CA GLU A 89 -19.92 -18.30 -7.48
C GLU A 89 -19.48 -18.23 -8.95
N HIS A 90 -19.98 -17.26 -9.71
CA HIS A 90 -19.59 -17.05 -11.10
C HIS A 90 -18.14 -16.58 -11.21
N ILE A 91 -17.67 -15.68 -10.36
CA ILE A 91 -16.26 -15.24 -10.34
C ILE A 91 -15.35 -16.46 -10.10
N VAL A 92 -15.67 -17.31 -9.11
CA VAL A 92 -14.90 -18.54 -8.84
C VAL A 92 -14.93 -19.47 -10.04
N THR A 93 -16.11 -19.75 -10.58
CA THR A 93 -16.31 -20.68 -11.70
C THR A 93 -15.57 -20.22 -12.95
N LEU A 94 -15.77 -18.96 -13.38
CA LEU A 94 -15.16 -18.37 -14.57
C LEU A 94 -13.64 -18.31 -14.45
N SER A 95 -13.12 -18.13 -13.23
CA SER A 95 -11.68 -18.10 -12.98
C SER A 95 -11.00 -19.48 -12.96
N LYS A 96 -11.77 -20.56 -12.71
CA LYS A 96 -11.31 -21.96 -12.71
C LYS A 96 -11.51 -22.65 -14.07
N ARG A 97 -12.22 -22.03 -15.02
CA ARG A 97 -12.43 -22.60 -16.36
C ARG A 97 -11.10 -22.84 -17.08
N ARG A 98 -10.95 -24.04 -17.67
CA ARG A 98 -9.77 -24.42 -18.46
C ARG A 98 -9.60 -23.48 -19.66
N SER A 99 -8.37 -23.05 -19.91
CA SER A 99 -8.02 -22.15 -21.03
C SER A 99 -8.71 -20.78 -20.99
N GLN A 100 -9.00 -20.26 -19.79
CA GLN A 100 -9.45 -18.88 -19.68
C GLN A 100 -8.31 -17.90 -19.98
N LEU A 101 -8.63 -16.81 -20.69
CA LEU A 101 -7.66 -15.81 -21.14
C LEU A 101 -7.23 -14.93 -19.97
N LYS A 102 -5.90 -14.77 -19.78
CA LYS A 102 -5.33 -14.01 -18.65
C LYS A 102 -5.86 -12.57 -18.59
N GLN A 103 -5.85 -11.86 -19.72
CA GLN A 103 -6.35 -10.48 -19.81
C GLN A 103 -7.85 -10.36 -19.51
N ALA A 104 -8.64 -11.37 -19.86
CA ALA A 104 -10.08 -11.39 -19.57
C ALA A 104 -10.32 -11.51 -18.06
N ILE A 105 -9.55 -12.37 -17.36
CA ILE A 105 -9.58 -12.48 -15.89
C ILE A 105 -9.15 -11.15 -15.25
N THR A 106 -8.09 -10.50 -15.74
CA THR A 106 -7.66 -9.20 -15.19
C THR A 106 -8.78 -8.16 -15.25
N LYS A 107 -9.44 -7.99 -16.41
CA LYS A 107 -10.55 -7.05 -16.55
C LYS A 107 -11.73 -7.41 -15.64
N MET A 108 -12.05 -8.70 -15.53
CA MET A 108 -13.09 -9.20 -14.65
C MET A 108 -12.81 -8.85 -13.17
N VAL A 109 -11.57 -9.07 -12.70
CA VAL A 109 -11.15 -8.77 -11.32
C VAL A 109 -11.11 -7.26 -11.06
N GLN A 110 -10.67 -6.44 -12.02
CA GLN A 110 -10.64 -4.99 -11.90
C GLN A 110 -12.04 -4.40 -11.76
N GLU A 111 -13.00 -4.85 -12.58
CA GLU A 111 -14.40 -4.41 -12.43
C GLU A 111 -14.98 -4.88 -11.09
N ALA A 112 -14.73 -6.13 -10.69
CA ALA A 112 -15.17 -6.62 -9.38
C ALA A 112 -14.58 -5.77 -8.23
N TYR A 113 -13.32 -5.35 -8.33
CA TYR A 113 -12.65 -4.49 -7.36
C TYR A 113 -13.31 -3.11 -7.25
N GLU A 114 -13.68 -2.48 -8.36
CA GLU A 114 -14.41 -1.20 -8.34
C GLU A 114 -15.80 -1.34 -7.68
N LEU A 115 -16.47 -2.47 -7.89
CA LEU A 115 -17.76 -2.75 -7.29
C LEU A 115 -17.69 -3.00 -5.78
N VAL A 116 -16.54 -3.43 -5.23
CA VAL A 116 -16.32 -3.59 -3.78
C VAL A 116 -16.61 -2.28 -3.03
N GLU A 117 -16.31 -1.12 -3.61
CA GLU A 117 -16.56 0.18 -2.97
C GLU A 117 -18.04 0.57 -2.96
N LYS A 118 -18.83 0.06 -3.90
CA LYS A 118 -20.26 0.37 -4.06
C LYS A 118 -21.16 -0.61 -3.32
N THR A 119 -20.58 -1.55 -2.57
CA THR A 119 -21.34 -2.50 -1.75
C THR A 119 -22.07 -1.78 -0.62
N PRO A 120 -23.37 -2.07 -0.39
CA PRO A 120 -24.15 -1.41 0.66
C PRO A 120 -23.88 -1.97 2.06
N ASP A 121 -23.41 -3.22 2.17
CA ASP A 121 -23.31 -3.94 3.43
C ASP A 121 -21.88 -4.48 3.70
N LEU A 122 -21.47 -4.43 4.97
CA LEU A 122 -20.13 -4.81 5.41
C LEU A 122 -19.86 -6.32 5.24
N ASP A 123 -20.87 -7.17 5.46
CA ASP A 123 -20.72 -8.63 5.29
C ASP A 123 -20.57 -9.01 3.82
N THR A 124 -21.40 -8.42 2.94
CA THR A 124 -21.26 -8.62 1.49
C THR A 124 -19.89 -8.15 0.97
N LYS A 125 -19.37 -7.04 1.52
CA LYS A 125 -18.04 -6.53 1.20
C LYS A 125 -16.94 -7.52 1.60
N LEU A 126 -17.01 -8.09 2.80
CA LEU A 126 -16.05 -9.08 3.28
C LEU A 126 -16.06 -10.35 2.41
N LYS A 127 -17.24 -10.92 2.14
CA LYS A 127 -17.40 -12.12 1.29
C LYS A 127 -16.84 -11.92 -0.12
N LEU A 128 -17.10 -10.76 -0.73
CA LEU A 128 -16.56 -10.43 -2.05
C LEU A 128 -15.04 -10.30 -2.03
N ILE A 129 -14.47 -9.62 -1.04
CA ILE A 129 -13.02 -9.47 -0.90
C ILE A 129 -12.35 -10.84 -0.70
N GLU A 130 -12.89 -11.69 0.16
CA GLU A 130 -12.38 -13.05 0.37
C GLU A 130 -12.42 -13.88 -0.91
N THR A 131 -13.54 -13.86 -1.62
CA THR A 131 -13.70 -14.54 -2.92
C THR A 131 -12.64 -14.07 -3.92
N LEU A 132 -12.43 -12.76 -4.03
CA LEU A 132 -11.40 -12.20 -4.92
C LEU A 132 -9.99 -12.56 -4.48
N ARG A 133 -9.68 -12.60 -3.17
CA ARG A 133 -8.38 -13.08 -2.66
C ARG A 133 -8.14 -14.55 -3.00
N THR A 134 -9.15 -15.42 -2.86
CA THR A 134 -9.04 -16.84 -3.25
C THR A 134 -8.78 -16.98 -4.75
N VAL A 135 -9.52 -16.23 -5.58
CA VAL A 135 -9.42 -16.31 -7.05
C VAL A 135 -8.11 -15.75 -7.61
N THR A 136 -7.52 -14.77 -6.92
CA THR A 136 -6.23 -14.15 -7.29
C THR A 136 -5.01 -14.90 -6.74
N THR A 137 -5.21 -15.89 -5.88
CA THR A 137 -4.11 -16.69 -5.32
C THR A 137 -3.40 -17.49 -6.42
N GLY A 138 -2.07 -17.37 -6.48
CA GLY A 138 -1.23 -18.06 -7.48
C GLY A 138 -1.22 -17.44 -8.88
N LYS A 139 -1.89 -16.31 -9.10
CA LYS A 139 -1.95 -15.62 -10.41
C LYS A 139 -1.11 -14.35 -10.41
N ILE A 140 0.09 -14.44 -10.97
CA ILE A 140 1.09 -13.34 -11.01
C ILE A 140 0.53 -12.08 -11.69
N PHE A 141 -0.32 -12.23 -12.72
CA PHE A 141 -0.86 -11.10 -13.50
C PHE A 141 -1.95 -10.27 -12.80
N VAL A 142 -2.40 -10.68 -11.60
CA VAL A 142 -3.37 -9.94 -10.76
C VAL A 142 -2.82 -9.73 -9.34
N GLU A 143 -1.50 -9.81 -9.17
CA GLU A 143 -0.83 -9.65 -7.87
C GLU A 143 -1.06 -8.27 -7.24
N ASN A 144 -1.04 -7.20 -8.06
CA ASN A 144 -1.26 -5.83 -7.59
C ASN A 144 -2.69 -5.64 -7.05
N GLU A 145 -3.70 -6.16 -7.76
CA GLU A 145 -5.09 -6.08 -7.31
C GLU A 145 -5.30 -6.90 -6.02
N ARG A 146 -4.65 -8.06 -5.91
CA ARG A 146 -4.65 -8.85 -4.67
C ARG A 146 -4.06 -8.07 -3.49
N ALA A 147 -2.95 -7.37 -3.72
CA ALA A 147 -2.31 -6.56 -2.69
C ALA A 147 -3.25 -5.45 -2.19
N ARG A 148 -3.88 -4.72 -3.13
CA ARG A 148 -4.84 -3.65 -2.82
C ARG A 148 -6.09 -4.15 -2.09
N LEU A 149 -6.64 -5.29 -2.53
CA LEU A 149 -7.76 -5.95 -1.85
C LEU A 149 -7.41 -6.35 -0.41
N THR A 150 -6.22 -6.92 -0.21
CA THR A 150 -5.77 -7.34 1.10
C THR A 150 -5.53 -6.15 2.03
N LYS A 151 -5.03 -5.02 1.50
CA LYS A 151 -4.95 -3.78 2.26
C LYS A 151 -6.33 -3.33 2.75
N LYS A 152 -7.33 -3.27 1.85
CA LYS A 152 -8.70 -2.90 2.23
C LYS A 152 -9.28 -3.85 3.29
N LEU A 153 -8.97 -5.13 3.18
CA LEU A 153 -9.38 -6.12 4.19
C LEU A 153 -8.74 -5.83 5.56
N ALA A 154 -7.45 -5.52 5.58
CA ALA A 154 -6.73 -5.14 6.80
C ALA A 154 -7.32 -3.87 7.43
N ASP A 155 -7.64 -2.84 6.62
CA ASP A 155 -8.27 -1.60 7.09
C ASP A 155 -9.65 -1.88 7.71
N ILE A 156 -10.43 -2.80 7.13
CA ILE A 156 -11.73 -3.21 7.70
C ILE A 156 -11.53 -3.93 9.04
N TYR A 157 -10.61 -4.89 9.12
CA TYR A 157 -10.34 -5.60 10.37
C TYR A 157 -9.80 -4.67 11.46
N GLU A 158 -9.00 -3.68 11.09
CA GLU A 158 -8.55 -2.64 12.01
C GLU A 158 -9.71 -1.81 12.54
N SER A 159 -10.65 -1.40 11.68
CA SER A 159 -11.85 -0.66 12.11
C SER A 159 -12.75 -1.47 13.06
N GLN A 160 -12.68 -2.80 12.99
CA GLN A 160 -13.38 -3.72 13.89
C GLN A 160 -12.59 -4.00 15.19
N GLY A 161 -11.42 -3.39 15.38
CA GLY A 161 -10.53 -3.63 16.52
C GLY A 161 -9.73 -4.93 16.42
N LYS A 162 -9.80 -5.66 15.30
CA LYS A 162 -9.08 -6.92 15.07
C LYS A 162 -7.68 -6.67 14.48
N THR A 163 -6.88 -5.87 15.20
CA THR A 163 -5.53 -5.45 14.76
C THR A 163 -4.57 -6.63 14.53
N LYS A 164 -4.71 -7.71 15.31
CA LYS A 164 -3.88 -8.92 15.17
C LYS A 164 -4.11 -9.64 13.84
N GLU A 165 -5.39 -9.85 13.49
CA GLU A 165 -5.78 -10.49 12.23
C GLU A 165 -5.39 -9.62 11.03
N ALA A 166 -5.60 -8.30 11.14
CA ALA A 166 -5.18 -7.34 10.12
C ALA A 166 -3.67 -7.40 9.86
N ALA A 167 -2.85 -7.46 10.92
CA ALA A 167 -1.40 -7.55 10.82
C ALA A 167 -0.95 -8.86 10.14
N GLU A 168 -1.53 -10.00 10.52
CA GLU A 168 -1.19 -11.31 9.95
C GLU A 168 -1.53 -11.39 8.47
N ILE A 169 -2.74 -10.95 8.10
CA ILE A 169 -3.20 -10.93 6.70
C ILE A 169 -2.32 -10.04 5.82
N LEU A 170 -1.91 -8.87 6.32
CA LEU A 170 -1.06 -7.96 5.55
C LEU A 170 0.38 -8.48 5.46
N GLN A 171 0.87 -9.22 6.46
CA GLN A 171 2.22 -9.83 6.48
C GLN A 171 2.36 -11.02 5.53
N GLU A 172 1.28 -11.74 5.20
CA GLU A 172 1.31 -12.81 4.18
C GLU A 172 1.73 -12.30 2.80
N LEU A 173 1.53 -11.01 2.53
CA LEU A 173 1.91 -10.40 1.27
C LEU A 173 3.38 -9.96 1.27
N GLN A 174 4.17 -10.63 0.45
CA GLN A 174 5.56 -10.28 0.17
C GLN A 174 5.65 -9.26 -0.98
N VAL A 175 5.22 -8.03 -0.71
CA VAL A 175 5.15 -6.93 -1.70
C VAL A 175 6.51 -6.55 -2.28
N GLU A 176 7.61 -6.96 -1.65
CA GLU A 176 8.97 -6.70 -2.14
C GLU A 176 9.25 -7.46 -3.44
N THR A 177 8.58 -8.60 -3.64
CA THR A 177 8.78 -9.48 -4.80
C THR A 177 7.99 -9.05 -6.04
N TYR A 178 7.01 -8.14 -5.88
CA TYR A 178 6.12 -7.75 -6.99
C TYR A 178 6.84 -6.83 -7.97
N GLY A 179 7.31 -7.37 -9.09
CA GLY A 179 8.07 -6.60 -10.08
C GLY A 179 7.28 -5.45 -10.71
N THR A 180 5.96 -5.61 -10.83
CA THR A 180 5.08 -4.69 -11.57
C THR A 180 4.51 -3.54 -10.72
N MET A 181 4.69 -3.56 -9.40
CA MET A 181 4.13 -2.54 -8.50
C MET A 181 5.05 -1.32 -8.41
N ASP A 182 4.43 -0.13 -8.36
CA ASP A 182 5.14 1.14 -8.21
C ASP A 182 5.96 1.19 -6.92
N ARG A 183 7.17 1.74 -7.00
CA ARG A 183 8.10 1.85 -5.85
C ARG A 183 7.45 2.57 -4.65
N ARG A 184 6.73 3.66 -4.91
CA ARG A 184 6.03 4.42 -3.88
C ARG A 184 4.89 3.62 -3.24
N GLU A 185 4.16 2.83 -4.03
CA GLU A 185 3.09 1.97 -3.54
C GLU A 185 3.67 0.87 -2.64
N LYS A 186 4.76 0.21 -3.07
CA LYS A 186 5.50 -0.76 -2.24
C LYS A 186 5.91 -0.19 -0.89
N LEU A 187 6.50 1.01 -0.87
CA LEU A 187 6.89 1.67 0.37
C LEU A 187 5.69 1.91 1.30
N LYS A 188 4.55 2.36 0.76
CA LYS A 188 3.32 2.51 1.55
C LYS A 188 2.88 1.19 2.18
N PHE A 189 2.94 0.09 1.43
CA PHE A 189 2.61 -1.24 1.97
C PHE A 189 3.55 -1.67 3.10
N LEU A 190 4.87 -1.51 2.93
CA LEU A 190 5.85 -1.85 3.96
C LEU A 190 5.67 -1.01 5.23
N LEU A 191 5.38 0.28 5.10
CA LEU A 191 5.12 1.16 6.24
C LEU A 191 3.82 0.79 6.98
N GLU A 192 2.76 0.44 6.27
CA GLU A 192 1.53 -0.05 6.90
C GLU A 192 1.76 -1.38 7.62
N GLN A 193 2.55 -2.30 7.04
CA GLN A 193 2.96 -3.52 7.72
C GLN A 193 3.72 -3.20 9.02
N MET A 194 4.68 -2.28 9.00
CA MET A 194 5.39 -1.85 10.21
C MET A 194 4.44 -1.27 11.26
N ARG A 195 3.52 -0.39 10.87
CA ARG A 195 2.55 0.23 11.77
C ARG A 195 1.66 -0.81 12.46
N LEU A 196 1.12 -1.77 11.71
CA LEU A 196 0.30 -2.85 12.25
C LEU A 196 1.11 -3.80 13.15
N CYS A 197 2.38 -4.07 12.83
CA CYS A 197 3.26 -4.86 13.70
C CYS A 197 3.52 -4.14 15.03
N LEU A 198 3.75 -2.83 14.99
CA LEU A 198 3.93 -2.01 16.19
C LEU A 198 2.66 -1.99 17.05
N ALA A 199 1.48 -1.89 16.44
CA ALA A 199 0.20 -1.99 17.15
C ALA A 199 -0.02 -3.38 17.80
N LYS A 200 0.58 -4.44 17.25
CA LYS A 200 0.61 -5.79 17.84
C LYS A 200 1.70 -5.96 18.91
N HIS A 201 2.56 -4.96 19.12
CA HIS A 201 3.78 -5.05 19.93
C HIS A 201 4.77 -6.12 19.45
N ASP A 202 4.80 -6.39 18.13
CA ASP A 202 5.74 -7.31 17.51
C ASP A 202 6.98 -6.56 16.98
N TYR A 203 7.87 -6.22 17.91
CA TYR A 203 9.06 -5.42 17.63
C TYR A 203 10.07 -6.17 16.75
N ILE A 204 10.22 -7.49 16.93
CA ILE A 204 11.15 -8.31 16.14
C ILE A 204 10.74 -8.29 14.66
N ARG A 205 9.45 -8.49 14.36
CA ARG A 205 8.99 -8.42 12.96
C ARG A 205 9.08 -7.00 12.40
N THR A 206 8.83 -5.98 13.22
CA THR A 206 9.00 -4.58 12.81
C THR A 206 10.44 -4.29 12.39
N GLN A 207 11.43 -4.74 13.17
CA GLN A 207 12.85 -4.62 12.81
C GLN A 207 13.19 -5.34 11.49
N ILE A 208 12.64 -6.53 11.28
CA ILE A 208 12.83 -7.29 10.03
C ILE A 208 12.26 -6.51 8.84
N ILE A 209 11.04 -5.97 8.94
CA ILE A 209 10.42 -5.19 7.86
C ILE A 209 11.19 -3.89 7.61
N SER A 210 11.66 -3.22 8.67
CA SER A 210 12.46 -2.00 8.53
C SER A 210 13.73 -2.22 7.70
N LYS A 211 14.41 -3.37 7.85
CA LYS A 211 15.59 -3.73 7.04
C LYS A 211 15.28 -3.94 5.56
N LYS A 212 14.02 -4.23 5.20
CA LYS A 212 13.62 -4.42 3.80
C LYS A 212 13.39 -3.10 3.06
N ILE A 213 13.20 -2.00 3.78
CA ILE A 213 12.99 -0.70 3.20
C ILE A 213 14.35 -0.11 2.78
N ASN A 214 14.48 0.21 1.49
CA ASN A 214 15.69 0.85 0.98
C ASN A 214 15.64 2.36 1.29
N ILE A 215 16.55 2.83 2.16
CA ILE A 215 16.62 4.23 2.60
C ILE A 215 16.87 5.20 1.43
N LYS A 216 17.58 4.76 0.38
CA LYS A 216 17.83 5.57 -0.82
C LYS A 216 16.55 5.92 -1.57
N ALA A 217 15.48 5.14 -1.41
CA ALA A 217 14.19 5.42 -2.04
C ALA A 217 13.46 6.62 -1.42
N PHE A 218 13.98 7.19 -0.33
CA PHE A 218 13.42 8.36 0.35
C PHE A 218 14.12 9.69 -0.01
N GLU A 219 15.09 9.67 -0.92
CA GLU A 219 15.79 10.88 -1.37
C GLU A 219 14.93 11.73 -2.32
N ASP A 220 13.92 11.12 -2.95
CA ASP A 220 12.98 11.83 -3.84
C ASP A 220 12.02 12.75 -3.06
N GLU A 221 11.83 13.99 -3.53
CA GLU A 221 10.92 14.96 -2.88
C GLU A 221 9.49 14.45 -2.74
N SER A 222 9.03 13.66 -3.73
CA SER A 222 7.70 13.07 -3.72
C SER A 222 7.48 12.06 -2.58
N SER A 223 8.56 11.55 -1.99
CA SER A 223 8.57 10.51 -0.96
C SER A 223 8.81 11.05 0.46
N TYR A 224 8.96 12.36 0.64
CA TYR A 224 9.20 12.94 1.97
C TYR A 224 8.11 12.59 2.98
N ASP A 225 6.83 12.56 2.58
CA ASP A 225 5.73 12.12 3.47
C ASP A 225 5.95 10.72 4.04
N LEU A 226 6.49 9.81 3.22
CA LEU A 226 6.74 8.42 3.60
C LEU A 226 8.00 8.30 4.46
N LYS A 227 9.00 9.14 4.17
CA LYS A 227 10.22 9.25 4.98
C LYS A 227 9.90 9.67 6.42
N LEU A 228 9.02 10.66 6.59
CA LEU A 228 8.63 11.14 7.93
C LEU A 228 7.94 10.02 8.73
N LYS A 229 6.92 9.39 8.13
CA LYS A 229 6.22 8.25 8.75
C LYS A 229 7.17 7.10 9.09
N TYR A 230 8.13 6.81 8.21
CA TYR A 230 9.12 5.76 8.44
C TYR A 230 9.95 6.03 9.70
N TYR A 231 10.50 7.23 9.84
CA TYR A 231 11.30 7.59 11.01
C TYR A 231 10.47 7.67 12.28
N GLU A 232 9.23 8.17 12.23
CA GLU A 232 8.32 8.17 13.38
C GLU A 232 8.08 6.75 13.92
N LEU A 233 7.77 5.79 13.04
CA LEU A 233 7.59 4.39 13.44
C LEU A 233 8.89 3.76 13.97
N ARG A 234 10.04 4.14 13.40
CA ARG A 234 11.33 3.60 13.82
C ARG A 234 11.76 4.14 15.19
N ILE A 235 11.55 5.43 15.44
CA ILE A 235 11.76 6.04 16.75
C ILE A 235 10.91 5.35 17.81
N GLN A 236 9.61 5.10 17.55
CA GLN A 236 8.74 4.40 18.51
C GLN A 236 9.28 3.01 18.88
N MET A 237 9.86 2.31 17.91
CA MET A 237 10.50 1.01 18.12
C MET A 237 11.78 1.15 18.96
N ASP A 238 12.69 2.07 18.63
CA ASP A 238 13.96 2.22 19.35
C ASP A 238 13.76 2.71 20.79
N LEU A 239 12.73 3.52 21.03
CA LEU A 239 12.34 3.96 22.38
C LEU A 239 11.88 2.80 23.25
N HIS A 240 11.16 1.83 22.67
CA HIS A 240 10.78 0.62 23.39
C HIS A 240 12.00 -0.21 23.80
N ASP A 241 12.97 -0.36 22.88
CA ASP A 241 14.21 -1.11 23.11
C ASP A 241 15.25 -0.33 23.96
N LYS A 242 14.94 0.92 24.33
CA LYS A 242 15.82 1.86 25.06
C LYS A 242 17.14 2.15 24.33
N ASN A 243 17.14 2.02 23.00
CA ASN A 243 18.27 2.36 22.15
C ASN A 243 18.26 3.86 21.83
N TYR A 244 18.61 4.68 22.83
CA TYR A 244 18.55 6.13 22.72
C TYR A 244 19.50 6.70 21.66
N PHE A 245 20.61 6.02 21.38
CA PHE A 245 21.56 6.45 20.35
C PHE A 245 20.97 6.32 18.93
N ASP A 246 20.36 5.18 18.62
CA ASP A 246 19.70 4.97 17.32
C ASP A 246 18.51 5.92 17.14
N ALA A 247 17.73 6.13 18.20
CA ALA A 247 16.66 7.13 18.20
C ALA A 247 17.19 8.53 17.86
N CYS A 248 18.34 8.94 18.43
CA CYS A 248 18.99 10.21 18.10
C CYS A 248 19.35 10.30 16.61
N GLN A 249 19.94 9.24 16.03
CA GLN A 249 20.27 9.23 14.59
C GLN A 249 19.01 9.34 13.71
N HIS A 250 17.93 8.65 14.07
CA HIS A 250 16.68 8.74 13.33
C HIS A 250 16.02 10.12 13.44
N TYR A 251 16.05 10.76 14.61
CA TYR A 251 15.60 12.14 14.77
C TYR A 251 16.47 13.14 13.98
N LYS A 252 17.76 12.87 13.84
CA LYS A 252 18.63 13.67 12.97
C LYS A 252 18.21 13.56 11.50
N HIS A 253 17.98 12.34 11.00
CA HIS A 253 17.48 12.13 9.64
C HIS A 253 16.07 12.71 9.41
N TYR A 254 15.25 12.74 10.46
CA TYR A 254 13.97 13.44 10.47
C TYR A 254 14.20 14.96 10.29
N TYR A 255 15.07 15.57 11.11
CA TYR A 255 15.46 16.98 11.02
C TYR A 255 16.07 17.37 9.67
N ASP A 256 16.89 16.50 9.08
CA ASP A 256 17.55 16.76 7.79
C ASP A 256 16.57 16.87 6.61
N THR A 257 15.32 16.44 6.79
CA THR A 257 14.31 16.49 5.73
C THR A 257 13.89 17.94 5.44
N PRO A 258 14.01 18.42 4.18
CA PRO A 258 13.77 19.84 3.83
C PRO A 258 12.40 20.37 4.27
N ARG A 259 11.37 19.52 4.24
CA ARG A 259 10.01 19.87 4.65
C ARG A 259 9.89 20.23 6.14
N ILE A 260 10.74 19.66 6.99
CA ILE A 260 10.75 19.97 8.42
C ILE A 260 11.57 21.23 8.69
N LYS A 261 12.64 21.48 7.91
CA LYS A 261 13.41 22.72 8.01
C LYS A 261 12.60 23.97 7.67
N GLN A 262 11.52 23.83 6.90
CA GLN A 262 10.58 24.91 6.61
C GLN A 262 9.61 25.22 7.76
N ASP A 263 9.28 24.23 8.61
CA ASP A 263 8.37 24.36 9.75
C ASP A 263 9.17 24.66 11.04
N GLU A 264 9.26 25.93 11.46
CA GLU A 264 10.07 26.33 12.63
C GLU A 264 9.72 25.60 13.94
N GLU A 265 8.44 25.32 14.20
CA GLU A 265 8.02 24.64 15.43
C GLU A 265 8.49 23.18 15.47
N LYS A 266 8.27 22.43 14.38
CA LYS A 266 8.69 21.03 14.29
C LYS A 266 10.20 20.89 14.22
N MET A 267 10.88 21.86 13.60
CA MET A 267 12.33 21.97 13.62
C MET A 267 12.86 22.08 15.06
N LYS A 268 12.34 23.04 15.84
CA LYS A 268 12.72 23.23 17.25
C LYS A 268 12.42 22.00 18.10
N GLN A 269 11.26 21.37 17.92
CA GLN A 269 10.91 20.13 18.64
C GLN A 269 11.84 18.96 18.28
N SER A 270 12.13 18.76 17.00
CA SER A 270 13.02 17.70 16.54
C SER A 270 14.43 17.87 17.11
N LEU A 271 14.95 19.10 17.12
CA LEU A 271 16.26 19.41 17.69
C LEU A 271 16.29 19.16 19.21
N LYS A 272 15.23 19.53 19.95
CA LYS A 272 15.11 19.21 21.37
C LYS A 272 15.18 17.70 21.62
N TYR A 273 14.47 16.90 20.83
CA TYR A 273 14.52 15.44 20.95
C TYR A 273 15.90 14.87 20.62
N VAL A 274 16.59 15.38 19.61
CA VAL A 274 17.97 14.97 19.30
C VAL A 274 18.88 15.19 20.50
N VAL A 275 18.87 16.39 21.09
CA VAL A 275 19.71 16.72 22.25
C VAL A 275 19.37 15.85 23.46
N LEU A 276 18.07 15.65 23.74
CA LEU A 276 17.61 14.84 24.86
C LEU A 276 18.07 13.39 24.75
N TYR A 277 17.86 12.75 23.58
CA TYR A 277 18.24 11.35 23.38
C TYR A 277 19.76 11.16 23.30
N LEU A 278 20.49 12.16 22.80
CA LEU A 278 21.95 12.16 22.84
C LEU A 278 22.47 12.17 24.29
N ALA A 279 21.88 12.97 25.17
CA ALA A 279 22.26 13.05 26.59
C ALA A 279 21.93 11.77 27.37
N LEU A 280 20.83 11.10 27.02
CA LEU A 280 20.39 9.83 27.61
C LEU A 280 21.20 8.62 27.11
N SER A 281 21.86 8.73 25.95
CA SER A 281 22.64 7.62 25.41
C SER A 281 23.93 7.34 26.21
N PRO A 282 24.34 6.06 26.33
CA PRO A 282 25.62 5.71 26.94
C PRO A 282 26.78 6.22 26.08
N TYR A 283 27.91 6.53 26.72
CA TYR A 283 29.06 7.10 26.04
C TYR A 283 29.59 6.17 24.94
N ASN A 284 29.66 6.67 23.72
CA ASN A 284 30.19 5.95 22.56
C ASN A 284 31.04 6.89 21.70
N ASN A 285 32.04 6.38 20.99
CA ASN A 285 32.97 7.21 20.20
C ASN A 285 32.25 7.97 19.07
N GLU A 286 31.17 7.40 18.54
CA GLU A 286 30.30 8.03 17.54
C GLU A 286 29.47 9.19 18.12
N GLN A 287 29.24 9.20 19.44
CA GLN A 287 28.50 10.25 20.14
C GLN A 287 29.21 11.60 20.01
N SER A 288 30.54 11.63 20.16
CA SER A 288 31.32 12.88 20.13
C SER A 288 31.24 13.60 18.78
N GLY A 289 31.19 12.85 17.67
CA GLY A 289 31.02 13.42 16.33
C GLY A 289 29.60 13.96 16.10
N VAL A 290 28.58 13.19 16.50
CA VAL A 290 27.19 13.67 16.46
C VAL A 290 27.02 14.90 17.36
N TRP A 291 27.74 14.97 18.49
CA TRP A 291 27.65 16.10 19.40
C TRP A 291 28.19 17.39 18.78
N GLN A 292 29.35 17.34 18.11
CA GLN A 292 29.90 18.51 17.42
C GLN A 292 28.98 19.03 16.30
N GLU A 293 28.35 18.13 15.57
CA GLU A 293 27.42 18.50 14.50
C GLU A 293 26.11 19.10 15.05
N VAL A 294 25.58 18.53 16.14
CA VAL A 294 24.38 19.05 16.80
C VAL A 294 24.68 20.37 17.50
N GLU A 295 25.88 20.56 18.06
CA GLU A 295 26.34 21.83 18.63
C GLU A 295 26.43 22.92 17.56
N SER A 296 26.98 22.61 16.38
CA SER A 296 26.99 23.54 15.24
C SER A 296 25.57 23.90 14.79
N ALA A 297 24.68 22.91 14.64
CA ALA A 297 23.30 23.15 14.23
C ALA A 297 22.48 23.90 15.30
N ALA A 298 22.72 23.63 16.58
CA ALA A 298 22.12 24.36 17.69
C ALA A 298 22.62 25.81 17.69
N ASN A 299 23.91 26.06 17.45
CA ASN A 299 24.45 27.42 17.37
C ASN A 299 23.89 28.22 16.17
N GLU A 300 23.57 27.56 15.05
CA GLU A 300 22.92 28.19 13.89
C GLU A 300 21.44 28.56 14.14
N VAL A 301 20.71 27.76 14.94
CA VAL A 301 19.29 27.99 15.27
C VAL A 301 19.11 28.85 16.53
N VAL A 302 20.12 28.88 17.42
CA VAL A 302 20.15 29.59 18.71
C VAL A 302 21.04 30.86 18.71
N PRO A 303 21.10 31.74 17.69
CA PRO A 303 21.70 33.06 17.91
C PRO A 303 20.94 33.96 18.91
N ALA A 304 19.80 33.50 19.46
CA ALA A 304 18.94 34.30 20.32
C ALA A 304 18.96 33.95 21.82
N CYS A 305 19.66 32.90 22.28
CA CYS A 305 19.56 32.51 23.71
C CYS A 305 20.86 32.16 24.45
N LEU A 306 22.04 32.21 23.84
CA LEU A 306 23.29 32.05 24.60
C LEU A 306 24.14 33.32 24.51
N PRO A 307 24.10 34.19 25.54
CA PRO A 307 25.10 35.22 25.66
C PRO A 307 26.42 34.55 26.06
N THR A 308 27.47 34.98 25.37
CA THR A 308 28.90 34.83 25.68
C THR A 308 29.57 33.48 25.38
N GLN A 309 30.53 33.57 24.46
CA GLN A 309 31.67 32.67 24.30
C GLN A 309 32.33 32.45 25.67
N ASN A 310 32.09 31.31 26.31
CA ASN A 310 32.76 30.94 27.54
C ASN A 310 33.71 29.78 27.26
N HIS A 311 34.99 29.99 27.54
CA HIS A 311 36.09 29.03 27.41
C HIS A 311 35.96 27.75 28.27
N ALA A 312 34.77 27.43 28.79
CA ALA A 312 34.48 26.24 29.61
C ALA A 312 34.12 24.99 28.79
N PHE A 313 34.14 25.06 27.45
CA PHE A 313 33.75 23.95 26.55
C PHE A 313 34.69 22.73 26.53
N TYR A 314 35.84 22.79 27.21
CA TYR A 314 36.77 21.65 27.29
C TYR A 314 36.47 20.65 28.42
N GLU A 315 35.59 20.99 29.37
CA GLU A 315 35.15 20.10 30.48
C GLU A 315 33.65 19.77 30.42
N PHE A 316 33.09 19.77 29.21
CA PHE A 316 31.65 19.73 28.93
C PHE A 316 30.85 18.43 29.22
N PRO A 317 31.40 17.22 29.44
CA PRO A 317 30.56 16.03 29.54
C PRO A 317 29.72 15.90 30.82
N GLN A 318 30.12 16.52 31.96
CA GLN A 318 29.46 16.27 33.26
C GLN A 318 28.53 17.39 33.73
N MET A 319 28.88 18.67 33.54
CA MET A 319 28.02 19.78 33.99
C MET A 319 26.77 19.93 33.12
N PHE A 320 26.91 19.80 31.80
CA PHE A 320 25.79 19.94 30.87
C PHE A 320 24.70 18.87 31.10
N ARG A 321 25.09 17.68 31.58
CA ARG A 321 24.16 16.62 31.96
C ARG A 321 23.33 16.99 33.19
N LYS A 322 23.92 17.71 34.16
CA LYS A 322 23.20 18.22 35.33
C LYS A 322 22.28 19.38 34.96
N ASP A 323 22.76 20.30 34.13
CA ASP A 323 21.98 21.48 33.74
C ASP A 323 20.81 21.12 32.83
N ILE A 324 20.97 20.14 31.92
CA ILE A 324 19.86 19.60 31.11
C ILE A 324 18.87 18.80 31.97
N VAL A 325 19.35 17.97 32.91
CA VAL A 325 18.45 17.24 33.84
C VAL A 325 17.66 18.23 34.69
N LEU A 326 18.29 19.31 35.15
CA LEU A 326 17.62 20.38 35.91
C LEU A 326 16.59 21.14 35.05
N LEU A 327 16.89 21.39 33.76
CA LEU A 327 15.97 22.04 32.81
C LEU A 327 14.76 21.16 32.46
N VAL A 328 14.96 19.84 32.42
CA VAL A 328 13.90 18.84 32.20
C VAL A 328 13.06 18.62 33.47
N GLU A 329 13.62 18.82 34.66
CA GLU A 329 12.87 18.75 35.93
C GLU A 329 12.09 20.05 36.25
N THR A 330 12.42 21.17 35.60
CA THR A 330 11.80 22.49 35.84
C THR A 330 10.80 22.94 34.77
N CYS A 331 10.73 22.26 33.61
CA CYS A 331 9.70 22.43 32.58
C CYS A 331 8.71 21.26 32.61
#